data_AF-A0A2N6A9Q4-F1
#
_entry.id   AF-A0A2N6A9Q4-F1
#
_cell.length_a   1.000
_cell.length_b   1.000
_cell.length_c   1.000
_cell.angle_alpha   90.00
_cell.angle_beta   90.00
_cell.angle_gamma   90.00
#
_symmetry.space_group_name_H-M   'P 1'
#
loop_
_entity.id
_entity.type
_entity.pdbx_description
1 polymer ?
#
loop_
_entity_poly.entity_id
_entity_poly.type
_entity_poly.pdbx_seq_one_letter_code
_entity_poly.pdbx_strand_id
1 'polypeptide(L)'
;MSRRKGKELEDLLSGLGGLAFLGLFGLWFTNRSKFYIYISVIVVVIIIAIVVIIKIKKHRFDNIGSWHSGKGLIKELQSMHPNDFEEYIADLYRRLGYTTEVVGGSHDGGIDVIVTKDGIKHYIQCKKYISSKVGVSEVRDFYGAMAGKLSSGKGIFITTNIFTTEAEQFASDKPIELIDGDRLLRLIKQTKKDKEEIVVKDDDKCLKCGGNLIEKSGKYGKFLGCSNYPKCRFTKNISI
;
A
#
# COMPACT_ATOMS: atom_id res chain seq x y z
N MET A 1 23.29 11.73 -13.88
CA MET A 1 22.45 12.33 -14.92
C MET A 1 21.15 12.97 -14.39
N SER A 2 20.58 12.56 -13.24
CA SER A 2 19.34 13.16 -12.70
C SER A 2 19.52 14.53 -12.02
N ARG A 3 20.67 14.82 -11.39
CA ARG A 3 20.96 16.13 -10.76
C ARG A 3 20.91 17.33 -11.72
N ARG A 4 21.21 17.12 -13.02
CA ARG A 4 21.25 18.20 -14.03
C ARG A 4 19.84 18.66 -14.45
N LYS A 5 18.90 17.73 -14.56
CA LYS A 5 17.48 18.01 -14.87
C LYS A 5 16.74 18.72 -13.73
N GLY A 6 17.14 18.47 -12.47
CA GLY A 6 16.54 19.16 -11.32
C GLY A 6 16.84 20.65 -11.30
N LYS A 7 18.08 21.02 -11.64
CA LYS A 7 18.52 22.43 -11.60
C LYS A 7 17.87 23.29 -12.69
N GLU A 8 17.74 22.75 -13.91
CA GLU A 8 17.01 23.44 -14.99
C GLU A 8 15.54 23.67 -14.65
N LEU A 9 14.90 22.75 -13.93
CA LEU A 9 13.51 22.89 -13.49
C LEU A 9 13.37 23.96 -12.38
N GLU A 10 14.32 24.04 -11.45
CA GLU A 10 14.35 25.07 -10.41
C GLU A 10 14.53 26.48 -10.98
N ASP A 11 15.44 26.63 -11.95
CA ASP A 11 15.69 27.91 -12.64
C ASP A 11 14.45 28.35 -13.45
N LEU A 12 13.72 27.41 -14.06
CA LEU A 12 12.49 27.69 -14.81
C LEU A 12 11.34 28.07 -13.87
N LEU A 13 11.19 27.36 -12.74
CA LEU A 13 10.16 27.65 -11.74
C LEU A 13 10.36 29.00 -11.06
N SER A 14 11.60 29.37 -10.76
CA SER A 14 11.92 30.68 -10.17
C SER A 14 11.60 31.84 -11.14
N GLY A 15 11.89 31.69 -12.43
CA GLY A 15 11.50 32.65 -13.46
C GLY A 15 9.98 32.82 -13.60
N LEU A 16 9.22 31.72 -13.57
CA LEU A 16 7.76 31.75 -13.60
C LEU A 16 7.16 32.41 -12.33
N GLY A 17 7.75 32.15 -11.16
CA GLY A 17 7.34 32.76 -9.90
C GLY A 17 7.47 34.30 -9.91
N GLY A 18 8.55 34.83 -10.47
CA GLY A 18 8.79 36.27 -10.58
C GLY A 18 7.76 37.00 -11.47
N LEU A 19 7.41 36.42 -12.61
CA LEU A 19 6.41 37.00 -13.53
C LEU A 19 5.00 37.00 -12.91
N ALA A 20 4.63 35.92 -12.22
CA ALA A 20 3.36 35.84 -11.50
C ALA A 20 3.28 36.89 -10.38
N PHE A 21 4.39 37.13 -9.67
CA PHE A 21 4.46 38.11 -8.59
C PHE A 21 4.24 39.54 -9.09
N LEU A 22 4.89 39.93 -10.20
CA LEU A 22 4.71 41.26 -10.81
C LEU A 22 3.28 41.48 -11.31
N GLY A 23 2.64 40.46 -11.90
CA GLY A 23 1.24 40.52 -12.32
C GLY A 23 0.26 40.66 -11.16
N LEU A 24 0.47 39.91 -10.07
CA LEU A 24 -0.32 39.99 -8.84
C LEU A 24 -0.18 41.35 -8.14
N PHE A 25 1.04 41.90 -8.10
CA PHE A 25 1.33 43.21 -7.51
C PHE A 25 0.65 44.34 -8.30
N GLY A 26 0.69 44.30 -9.64
CA GLY A 26 -0.01 45.25 -10.50
C GLY A 26 -1.55 45.19 -10.39
N LEU A 27 -2.12 43.98 -10.27
CA LEU A 27 -3.56 43.79 -10.05
C LEU A 27 -4.02 44.27 -8.67
N TRP A 28 -3.20 44.08 -7.63
CA TRP A 28 -3.49 44.55 -6.27
C TRP A 28 -3.65 46.08 -6.20
N PHE A 29 -2.82 46.81 -6.94
CA PHE A 29 -2.83 48.28 -6.94
C PHE A 29 -3.93 48.87 -7.83
N THR A 30 -4.35 48.14 -8.88
CA THR A 30 -5.34 48.63 -9.85
C THR A 30 -6.78 48.23 -9.52
N ASN A 31 -7.01 47.03 -8.95
CA ASN A 31 -8.35 46.55 -8.64
C ASN A 31 -8.37 45.43 -7.57
N ARG A 32 -8.62 45.81 -6.31
CA ARG A 32 -8.63 44.87 -5.17
C ARG A 32 -9.64 43.73 -5.31
N SER A 33 -10.83 43.95 -5.89
CA SER A 33 -11.83 42.87 -6.02
C SER A 33 -11.39 41.84 -7.05
N LYS A 34 -10.83 42.27 -8.18
CA LYS A 34 -10.27 41.35 -9.20
C LYS A 34 -9.06 40.58 -8.67
N PHE A 35 -8.24 41.19 -7.82
CA PHE A 35 -7.12 40.51 -7.16
C PHE A 35 -7.58 39.32 -6.30
N TYR A 36 -8.58 39.50 -5.43
CA TYR A 36 -9.09 38.41 -4.59
C TYR A 36 -9.74 37.28 -5.40
N ILE A 37 -10.46 37.61 -6.48
CA ILE A 37 -11.03 36.61 -7.40
C ILE A 37 -9.91 35.79 -8.07
N TYR A 38 -8.82 36.44 -8.50
CA TYR A 38 -7.72 35.74 -9.15
C TYR A 38 -6.98 34.79 -8.19
N ILE A 39 -6.72 35.24 -6.95
CA ILE A 39 -6.13 34.37 -5.91
C ILE A 39 -7.05 33.20 -5.57
N SER A 40 -8.36 33.42 -5.43
CA SER A 40 -9.29 32.33 -5.11
C SER A 40 -9.35 31.27 -6.21
N VAL A 41 -9.28 31.68 -7.49
CA VAL A 41 -9.18 30.74 -8.62
C VAL A 41 -7.89 29.93 -8.57
N ILE A 42 -6.74 30.56 -8.31
CA ILE A 42 -5.45 29.85 -8.17
C ILE A 42 -5.51 28.81 -7.04
N VAL A 43 -6.03 29.20 -5.88
CA VAL A 43 -6.17 28.30 -4.72
C VAL A 43 -7.07 27.11 -5.08
N VAL A 44 -8.20 27.34 -5.75
CA VAL A 44 -9.10 26.26 -6.19
C VAL A 44 -8.41 25.33 -7.20
N VAL A 45 -7.67 25.87 -8.17
CA VAL A 45 -6.91 25.06 -9.14
C VAL A 45 -5.85 24.21 -8.45
N ILE A 46 -5.12 24.77 -7.47
CA ILE A 46 -4.12 24.03 -6.68
C ILE A 46 -4.79 22.91 -5.88
N ILE A 47 -5.92 23.18 -5.23
CA ILE A 47 -6.68 22.15 -4.49
C ILE A 47 -7.13 21.02 -5.42
N ILE A 48 -7.69 21.35 -6.59
CA ILE A 48 -8.12 20.33 -7.57
C ILE A 48 -6.92 19.51 -8.04
N ALA A 49 -5.80 20.14 -8.36
CA ALA A 49 -4.57 19.44 -8.75
C ALA A 49 -4.08 18.49 -7.65
N ILE A 50 -4.07 18.93 -6.39
CA ILE A 50 -3.70 18.10 -5.24
C ILE A 50 -4.65 16.89 -5.13
N VAL A 51 -5.97 17.09 -5.20
CA VAL A 51 -6.97 16.01 -5.14
C VAL A 51 -6.78 15.02 -6.29
N VAL A 52 -6.51 15.50 -7.50
CA VAL A 52 -6.23 14.66 -8.67
C VAL A 52 -4.96 13.85 -8.46
N ILE A 53 -3.87 14.47 -7.97
CA ILE A 53 -2.61 13.78 -7.65
C ILE A 53 -2.83 12.69 -6.60
N ILE A 54 -3.56 12.99 -5.52
CA ILE A 54 -3.91 12.01 -4.48
C ILE A 54 -4.72 10.84 -5.08
N LYS A 55 -5.72 11.13 -5.93
CA LYS A 55 -6.50 10.08 -6.62
C LYS A 55 -5.64 9.23 -7.55
N ILE A 56 -4.73 9.83 -8.31
CA ILE A 56 -3.83 9.11 -9.23
C ILE A 56 -2.89 8.19 -8.44
N LYS A 57 -2.28 8.69 -7.35
CA LYS A 57 -1.45 7.87 -6.45
C LYS A 57 -2.25 6.70 -5.87
N LYS A 58 -3.42 6.98 -5.32
CA LYS A 58 -4.32 5.95 -4.73
C LYS A 58 -4.73 4.90 -5.76
N HIS A 59 -5.12 5.32 -6.96
CA HIS A 59 -5.51 4.41 -8.06
C HIS A 59 -4.35 3.54 -8.54
N ARG A 60 -3.13 4.10 -8.63
CA ARG A 60 -1.91 3.31 -8.91
C ARG A 60 -1.73 2.23 -7.84
N PHE A 61 -1.92 2.58 -6.56
CA PHE A 61 -1.77 1.63 -5.46
C PHE A 61 -2.80 0.50 -5.49
N ASP A 62 -4.05 0.80 -5.79
CA ASP A 62 -5.12 -0.20 -5.90
C ASP A 62 -4.91 -1.18 -7.06
N ASN A 63 -4.38 -0.72 -8.19
CA ASN A 63 -4.18 -1.56 -9.38
C ASN A 63 -3.00 -2.52 -9.31
N ILE A 64 -2.03 -2.30 -8.41
CA ILE A 64 -0.99 -3.29 -8.06
C ILE A 64 -1.63 -4.59 -7.52
N GLY A 65 -2.90 -4.54 -7.10
CA GLY A 65 -3.68 -5.71 -6.70
C GLY A 65 -4.18 -6.60 -7.86
N SER A 66 -4.18 -6.16 -9.11
CA SER A 66 -4.81 -6.89 -10.24
C SER A 66 -3.94 -8.00 -10.87
N TRP A 67 -2.68 -8.13 -10.45
CA TRP A 67 -1.72 -9.03 -11.10
C TRP A 67 -1.87 -10.49 -10.67
N HIS A 68 -1.88 -11.38 -11.67
CA HIS A 68 -2.21 -12.81 -11.52
C HIS A 68 -1.01 -13.68 -11.07
N SER A 69 0.23 -13.16 -11.10
CA SER A 69 1.44 -13.91 -10.68
C SER A 69 2.28 -13.14 -9.66
N GLY A 70 2.69 -13.80 -8.58
CA GLY A 70 3.49 -13.21 -7.50
C GLY A 70 4.83 -12.64 -7.95
N LYS A 71 5.44 -13.22 -9.01
CA LYS A 71 6.71 -12.72 -9.57
C LYS A 71 6.57 -11.36 -10.27
N GLY A 72 5.41 -11.08 -10.89
CA GLY A 72 5.16 -9.78 -11.52
C GLY A 72 5.02 -8.67 -10.49
N LEU A 73 4.32 -8.96 -9.39
CA LEU A 73 4.12 -8.03 -8.29
C LEU A 73 5.44 -7.62 -7.60
N ILE A 74 6.34 -8.57 -7.33
CA ILE A 74 7.66 -8.24 -6.76
C ILE A 74 8.47 -7.31 -7.67
N LYS A 75 8.48 -7.56 -8.99
CA LYS A 75 9.18 -6.68 -9.94
C LYS A 75 8.62 -5.26 -9.95
N GLU A 76 7.30 -5.13 -9.83
CA GLU A 76 6.65 -3.82 -9.73
C GLU A 76 7.10 -3.10 -8.46
N LEU A 77 7.02 -3.76 -7.30
CA LEU A 77 7.47 -3.21 -6.00
C LEU A 77 8.94 -2.77 -6.03
N GLN A 78 9.79 -3.54 -6.70
CA GLN A 78 11.21 -3.20 -6.90
C GLN A 78 11.42 -1.97 -7.79
N SER A 79 10.49 -1.67 -8.70
CA SER A 79 10.58 -0.56 -9.65
C SER A 79 10.04 0.77 -9.12
N MET A 80 9.28 0.78 -8.02
CA MET A 80 8.70 1.99 -7.41
C MET A 80 9.78 2.96 -6.92
N HIS A 81 9.45 4.21 -6.59
CA HIS A 81 10.35 5.13 -5.84
C HIS A 81 10.38 4.75 -4.33
N PRO A 82 11.42 5.05 -3.52
CA PRO A 82 11.52 4.57 -2.13
C PRO A 82 10.33 5.02 -1.30
N ASN A 83 10.04 6.32 -1.38
CA ASN A 83 8.90 6.92 -0.71
C ASN A 83 7.57 6.29 -1.17
N ASP A 84 7.45 5.89 -2.44
CA ASP A 84 6.25 5.19 -2.92
C ASP A 84 6.15 3.77 -2.34
N PHE A 85 7.27 3.10 -2.11
CA PHE A 85 7.30 1.79 -1.46
C PHE A 85 6.97 1.90 0.04
N GLU A 86 7.49 2.90 0.74
CA GLU A 86 7.12 3.20 2.13
C GLU A 86 5.62 3.51 2.25
N GLU A 87 5.09 4.34 1.33
CA GLU A 87 3.67 4.67 1.24
C GLU A 87 2.81 3.43 0.91
N TYR A 88 3.30 2.52 0.04
CA TYR A 88 2.67 1.22 -0.23
C TYR A 88 2.55 0.38 1.04
N ILE A 89 3.64 0.24 1.80
CA ILE A 89 3.68 -0.57 3.01
C ILE A 89 2.75 0.02 4.07
N ALA A 90 2.74 1.35 4.23
CA ALA A 90 1.78 2.01 5.11
C ALA A 90 0.33 1.70 4.71
N ASP A 91 -0.01 1.75 3.42
CA ASP A 91 -1.35 1.40 2.97
C ASP A 91 -1.68 -0.09 3.15
N LEU A 92 -0.72 -0.99 2.92
CA LEU A 92 -0.87 -2.42 3.18
C LEU A 92 -1.23 -2.69 4.65
N TYR A 93 -0.50 -2.09 5.59
CA TYR A 93 -0.79 -2.25 7.02
C TYR A 93 -2.11 -1.59 7.41
N ARG A 94 -2.49 -0.47 6.77
CA ARG A 94 -3.81 0.12 6.95
C ARG A 94 -4.93 -0.84 6.56
N ARG A 95 -4.79 -1.55 5.43
CA ARG A 95 -5.74 -2.60 5.00
C ARG A 95 -5.78 -3.79 5.94
N LEU A 96 -4.68 -4.09 6.64
CA LEU A 96 -4.61 -5.11 7.70
C LEU A 96 -5.17 -4.63 9.06
N GLY A 97 -5.76 -3.43 9.10
CA GLY A 97 -6.44 -2.88 10.28
C GLY A 97 -5.53 -2.11 11.24
N TYR A 98 -4.38 -1.61 10.78
CA TYR A 98 -3.51 -0.74 11.57
C TYR A 98 -3.80 0.73 11.29
N THR A 99 -3.58 1.61 12.27
CA THR A 99 -3.36 3.03 11.98
C THR A 99 -1.88 3.23 11.61
N THR A 100 -1.59 4.12 10.67
CA THR A 100 -0.24 4.22 10.07
C THR A 100 0.21 5.66 9.93
N GLU A 101 1.46 5.94 10.22
CA GLU A 101 2.14 7.22 10.05
C GLU A 101 3.42 6.99 9.24
N VAL A 102 3.56 7.69 8.10
CA VAL A 102 4.80 7.67 7.30
C VAL A 102 5.68 8.79 7.84
N VAL A 103 6.84 8.43 8.41
CA VAL A 103 7.67 9.38 9.14
C VAL A 103 8.66 10.06 8.20
N GLY A 104 9.31 9.30 7.33
CA GLY A 104 10.18 9.79 6.24
C GLY A 104 11.40 10.60 6.69
N GLY A 105 12.53 10.40 6.02
CA GLY A 105 13.74 11.23 6.20
C GLY A 105 14.70 10.77 7.31
N SER A 106 15.92 11.30 7.28
CA SER A 106 17.09 10.81 8.05
C SER A 106 17.03 11.01 9.58
N HIS A 107 15.90 11.38 10.17
CA HIS A 107 15.87 11.87 11.56
C HIS A 107 15.76 10.80 12.66
N ASP A 108 15.55 9.52 12.32
CA ASP A 108 15.30 8.48 13.33
C ASP A 108 16.06 7.16 13.15
N GLY A 109 17.14 7.15 12.34
CA GLY A 109 18.01 5.97 12.24
C GLY A 109 17.45 4.80 11.42
N GLY A 110 16.47 5.04 10.54
CA GLY A 110 15.92 4.03 9.63
C GLY A 110 14.47 3.60 9.89
N ILE A 111 13.70 4.39 10.64
CA ILE A 111 12.26 4.13 10.77
C ILE A 111 11.52 4.86 9.65
N ASP A 112 10.89 4.12 8.75
CA ASP A 112 10.18 4.70 7.60
C ASP A 112 8.68 4.84 7.88
N VAL A 113 8.09 3.85 8.56
CA VAL A 113 6.65 3.81 8.88
C VAL A 113 6.43 3.39 10.33
N ILE A 114 5.51 4.06 11.02
CA ILE A 114 5.00 3.65 12.34
C ILE A 114 3.58 3.12 12.15
N VAL A 115 3.30 1.94 12.69
CA VAL A 115 1.96 1.34 12.64
C VAL A 115 1.46 1.02 14.04
N THR A 116 0.20 1.29 14.32
CA THR A 116 -0.41 1.04 15.64
C THR A 116 -1.64 0.15 15.49
N LYS A 117 -1.75 -0.86 16.35
CA LYS A 117 -2.94 -1.71 16.45
C LYS A 117 -3.21 -2.01 17.92
N ASP A 118 -4.45 -1.86 18.35
CA ASP A 118 -4.88 -2.07 19.73
C ASP A 118 -4.03 -1.26 20.75
N GLY A 119 -3.63 -0.04 20.35
CA GLY A 119 -2.77 0.84 21.17
C GLY A 119 -1.28 0.49 21.17
N ILE A 120 -0.86 -0.60 20.53
CA ILE A 120 0.54 -1.05 20.47
C ILE A 120 1.21 -0.51 19.22
N LYS A 121 2.28 0.27 19.39
CA LYS A 121 3.09 0.84 18.31
C LYS A 121 4.16 -0.13 17.83
N HIS A 122 4.28 -0.28 16.51
CA HIS A 122 5.33 -1.00 15.82
C HIS A 122 6.07 -0.04 14.87
N TYR A 123 7.35 -0.31 14.66
CA TYR A 123 8.24 0.52 13.85
C TYR A 123 8.70 -0.29 12.64
N ILE A 124 8.62 0.27 11.44
CA ILE A 124 8.91 -0.43 10.18
C ILE A 124 10.05 0.24 9.43
N GLN A 125 11.05 -0.56 9.05
CA GLN A 125 12.05 -0.21 8.04
C GLN A 125 11.74 -0.94 6.74
N CYS A 126 11.77 -0.22 5.62
CA CYS A 126 11.52 -0.68 4.27
C CYS A 126 12.79 -0.54 3.41
N LYS A 127 13.39 -1.64 2.98
CA LYS A 127 14.54 -1.61 2.03
C LYS A 127 14.21 -2.39 0.77
N LYS A 128 13.91 -1.66 -0.31
CA LYS A 128 13.63 -2.24 -1.64
C LYS A 128 14.88 -2.42 -2.53
N TYR A 129 15.95 -1.67 -2.31
CA TYR A 129 17.09 -1.55 -3.26
C TYR A 129 18.17 -2.62 -3.11
N ILE A 130 17.95 -3.62 -2.26
CA ILE A 130 18.98 -4.61 -2.01
C ILE A 130 18.91 -5.66 -3.13
N SER A 131 19.76 -5.50 -4.14
CA SER A 131 19.99 -6.49 -5.20
C SER A 131 20.67 -7.75 -4.64
N SER A 132 21.36 -7.62 -3.51
CA SER A 132 21.90 -8.69 -2.68
C SER A 132 20.92 -9.13 -1.59
N LYS A 133 21.28 -10.19 -0.85
CA LYS A 133 20.58 -10.52 0.40
C LYS A 133 20.77 -9.40 1.44
N VAL A 134 19.81 -9.24 2.35
CA VAL A 134 19.90 -8.29 3.46
C VAL A 134 20.80 -8.86 4.55
N GLY A 135 21.91 -8.20 4.81
CA GLY A 135 22.91 -8.62 5.79
C GLY A 135 22.56 -8.22 7.22
N VAL A 136 23.25 -8.85 8.17
CA VAL A 136 23.04 -8.65 9.61
C VAL A 136 23.31 -7.22 10.09
N SER A 137 24.19 -6.46 9.43
CA SER A 137 24.48 -5.06 9.79
C SER A 137 23.24 -4.18 9.67
N GLU A 138 22.49 -4.32 8.58
CA GLU A 138 21.25 -3.53 8.35
C GLU A 138 20.21 -3.82 9.44
N VAL A 139 20.06 -5.09 9.83
CA VAL A 139 19.12 -5.48 10.90
C VAL A 139 19.58 -4.99 12.28
N ARG A 140 20.89 -4.96 12.55
CA ARG A 140 21.46 -4.38 13.77
C ARG A 140 21.24 -2.88 13.86
N ASP A 141 21.49 -2.16 12.77
CA ASP A 141 21.33 -0.70 12.73
C ASP A 141 19.87 -0.34 12.99
N PHE A 142 18.94 -1.05 12.34
CA PHE A 142 17.51 -0.91 12.58
C PHE A 142 17.12 -1.20 14.04
N TYR A 143 17.65 -2.28 14.63
CA TYR A 143 17.41 -2.58 16.04
C TYR A 143 17.87 -1.44 16.95
N GLY A 144 19.06 -0.89 16.71
CA GLY A 144 19.60 0.23 17.49
C GLY A 144 18.73 1.48 17.43
N ALA A 145 18.14 1.77 16.27
CA ALA A 145 17.28 2.93 16.06
C ALA A 145 15.93 2.85 16.80
N MET A 146 15.37 1.65 16.94
CA MET A 146 14.03 1.45 17.51
C MET A 146 14.01 0.92 18.95
N ALA A 147 15.09 0.30 19.43
CA ALA A 147 15.14 -0.33 20.75
C ALA A 147 14.77 0.63 21.90
N GLY A 148 15.26 1.86 21.88
CA GLY A 148 14.93 2.89 22.89
C GLY A 148 13.50 3.42 22.81
N LYS A 149 12.79 3.14 21.71
CA LYS A 149 11.40 3.57 21.47
C LYS A 149 10.37 2.47 21.71
N LEU A 150 10.83 1.23 21.93
CA LEU A 150 9.96 0.09 22.18
C LEU A 150 9.45 0.11 23.62
N SER A 151 8.13 0.03 23.76
CA SER A 151 7.46 -0.25 25.03
C SER A 151 6.91 -1.68 25.06
N SER A 152 6.00 -2.00 24.13
CA SER A 152 5.35 -3.33 24.05
C SER A 152 5.24 -3.88 22.63
N GLY A 153 5.62 -3.09 21.62
CA GLY A 153 5.55 -3.50 20.23
C GLY A 153 6.82 -4.20 19.74
N LYS A 154 7.05 -4.10 18.43
CA LYS A 154 8.20 -4.70 17.76
C LYS A 154 8.66 -3.84 16.58
N GLY A 155 9.90 -4.05 16.19
CA GLY A 155 10.41 -3.64 14.89
C GLY A 155 9.95 -4.61 13.80
N ILE A 156 9.76 -4.12 12.59
CA ILE A 156 9.43 -4.91 11.41
C ILE A 156 10.38 -4.48 10.29
N PHE A 157 11.18 -5.41 9.79
CA PHE A 157 12.09 -5.13 8.67
C PHE A 157 11.52 -5.79 7.42
N ILE A 158 11.19 -4.96 6.41
CA ILE A 158 10.55 -5.41 5.17
C ILE A 158 11.50 -5.21 3.98
N THR A 159 11.62 -6.25 3.16
CA THR A 159 12.37 -6.20 1.91
C THR A 159 11.67 -6.97 0.80
N THR A 160 11.97 -6.63 -0.45
CA THR A 160 11.55 -7.40 -1.63
C THR A 160 12.52 -8.55 -1.97
N ASN A 161 13.60 -8.73 -1.20
CA ASN A 161 14.59 -9.80 -1.36
C ASN A 161 14.54 -10.75 -0.14
N ILE A 162 15.60 -11.52 0.10
CA ILE A 162 15.75 -12.43 1.23
C ILE A 162 16.80 -11.94 2.22
N PHE A 163 16.74 -12.43 3.46
CA PHE A 163 17.73 -12.17 4.51
C PHE A 163 18.87 -13.19 4.46
N THR A 164 20.04 -12.84 5.02
CA THR A 164 21.08 -13.83 5.30
C THR A 164 20.77 -14.62 6.58
N THR A 165 21.34 -15.81 6.73
CA THR A 165 21.16 -16.63 7.93
C THR A 165 21.60 -15.89 9.20
N GLU A 166 22.66 -15.08 9.12
CA GLU A 166 23.14 -14.29 10.25
C GLU A 166 22.15 -13.19 10.66
N ALA A 167 21.46 -12.59 9.69
CA ALA A 167 20.42 -11.60 9.95
C ALA A 167 19.20 -12.24 10.63
N GLU A 168 18.78 -13.43 10.19
CA GLU A 168 17.71 -14.20 10.81
C GLU A 168 18.08 -14.63 12.24
N GLN A 169 19.29 -15.16 12.44
CA GLN A 169 19.79 -15.53 13.76
C GLN A 169 19.83 -14.33 14.70
N PHE A 170 20.31 -13.18 14.22
CA PHE A 170 20.33 -11.95 15.01
C PHE A 170 18.93 -11.47 15.40
N ALA A 171 17.92 -11.65 14.54
CA ALA A 171 16.54 -11.24 14.84
C ALA A 171 15.79 -12.24 15.76
N SER A 172 16.22 -13.51 15.81
CA SER A 172 15.48 -14.60 16.45
C SER A 172 15.18 -14.41 17.94
N ASP A 173 16.03 -13.70 18.67
CA ASP A 173 15.92 -13.42 20.11
C ASP A 173 15.53 -11.96 20.41
N LYS A 174 15.14 -11.20 19.38
CA LYS A 174 14.82 -9.76 19.49
C LYS A 174 13.37 -9.51 19.11
N PRO A 175 12.79 -8.38 19.57
CA PRO A 175 11.47 -7.93 19.15
C PRO A 175 11.51 -7.37 17.71
N ILE A 176 11.99 -8.16 16.75
CA ILE A 176 12.09 -7.83 15.33
C ILE A 176 11.41 -8.91 14.52
N GLU A 177 10.50 -8.52 13.65
CA GLU A 177 9.94 -9.39 12.62
C GLU A 177 10.62 -9.13 11.28
N LEU A 178 11.16 -10.17 10.66
CA LEU A 178 11.70 -10.11 9.31
C LEU A 178 10.64 -10.54 8.30
N ILE A 179 10.40 -9.70 7.28
CA ILE A 179 9.46 -9.92 6.19
C ILE A 179 10.22 -9.82 4.87
N ASP A 180 10.49 -10.99 4.29
CA ASP A 180 11.10 -11.12 2.97
C ASP A 180 10.07 -10.98 1.84
N GLY A 181 10.53 -11.05 0.59
CA GLY A 181 9.65 -10.93 -0.57
C GLY A 181 8.49 -11.94 -0.58
N ASP A 182 8.74 -13.19 -0.19
CA ASP A 182 7.71 -14.23 -0.18
C ASP A 182 6.67 -14.01 0.92
N ARG A 183 7.09 -13.58 2.12
CA ARG A 183 6.20 -13.23 3.22
C ARG A 183 5.42 -11.95 2.93
N LEU A 184 6.06 -10.96 2.30
CA LEU A 184 5.39 -9.75 1.82
C LEU A 184 4.28 -10.08 0.82
N LEU A 185 4.54 -10.97 -0.14
CA LEU A 185 3.51 -11.44 -1.07
C LEU A 185 2.33 -12.11 -0.37
N ARG A 186 2.57 -12.88 0.70
CA ARG A 186 1.49 -13.51 1.50
C ARG A 186 0.64 -12.45 2.20
N LEU A 187 1.25 -11.43 2.79
CA LEU A 187 0.53 -10.31 3.42
C LEU A 187 -0.33 -9.55 2.41
N ILE A 188 0.23 -9.25 1.23
CA ILE A 188 -0.53 -8.58 0.15
C ILE A 188 -1.72 -9.43 -0.28
N LYS A 189 -1.55 -10.75 -0.42
CA LYS A 189 -2.66 -11.65 -0.76
C LYS A 189 -3.73 -11.73 0.33
N GLN A 190 -3.35 -11.66 1.60
CA GLN A 190 -4.29 -11.66 2.72
C GLN A 190 -5.26 -10.48 2.62
N THR A 191 -4.76 -9.29 2.30
CA THR A 191 -5.64 -8.10 2.11
C THR A 191 -6.60 -8.19 0.92
N LYS A 192 -6.41 -9.16 0.02
CA LYS A 192 -7.33 -9.42 -1.10
C LYS A 192 -8.42 -10.43 -0.73
N LYS A 193 -8.11 -11.38 0.15
CA LYS A 193 -9.09 -12.37 0.62
C LYS A 193 -10.27 -11.74 1.35
N ASP A 194 -10.01 -10.69 2.14
CA ASP A 194 -11.06 -9.92 2.80
C ASP A 194 -12.01 -9.21 1.81
N LYS A 195 -11.61 -9.13 0.53
CA LYS A 195 -12.42 -8.59 -0.58
C LYS A 195 -13.12 -9.68 -1.41
N GLU A 196 -12.72 -10.95 -1.27
CA GLU A 196 -13.31 -12.11 -1.98
C GLU A 196 -14.18 -13.01 -1.07
N GLU A 197 -14.04 -12.95 0.26
CA GLU A 197 -14.84 -13.77 1.19
C GLU A 197 -16.23 -13.20 1.53
N ILE A 198 -16.65 -12.08 0.95
CA ILE A 198 -18.07 -11.67 0.90
C ILE A 198 -18.46 -11.24 -0.51
N VAL A 199 -18.29 -12.16 -1.46
CA VAL A 199 -19.26 -12.30 -2.54
C VAL A 199 -19.87 -13.68 -2.41
N VAL A 200 -20.68 -13.85 -1.36
CA VAL A 200 -21.84 -14.72 -1.49
C VAL A 200 -22.60 -14.10 -2.66
N LYS A 201 -22.45 -14.68 -3.86
CA LYS A 201 -23.41 -14.43 -4.93
C LYS A 201 -24.74 -14.85 -4.36
N ASP A 202 -25.47 -13.85 -3.90
CA ASP A 202 -26.91 -13.87 -3.79
C ASP A 202 -27.40 -14.41 -5.13
N ASP A 203 -27.89 -15.64 -5.09
CA ASP A 203 -28.82 -16.23 -6.03
C ASP A 203 -28.93 -17.72 -5.66
N ASP A 204 -29.95 -18.03 -4.87
CA ASP A 204 -30.52 -19.36 -4.62
C ASP A 204 -30.97 -20.11 -5.89
N LYS A 205 -30.48 -19.69 -7.06
CA LYS A 205 -30.90 -20.15 -8.39
C LYS A 205 -29.78 -20.91 -9.08
N CYS A 206 -30.19 -21.98 -9.75
CA CYS A 206 -29.34 -22.85 -10.53
C CYS A 206 -28.81 -22.11 -11.77
N LEU A 207 -27.50 -22.05 -11.95
CA LEU A 207 -26.86 -21.42 -13.12
C LEU A 207 -27.16 -22.11 -14.46
N LYS A 208 -27.73 -23.32 -14.45
CA LYS A 208 -28.10 -24.04 -15.69
C LYS A 208 -29.55 -23.81 -16.14
N CYS A 209 -30.47 -23.55 -15.22
CA CYS A 209 -31.90 -23.49 -15.54
C CYS A 209 -32.69 -22.44 -14.76
N GLY A 210 -32.04 -21.68 -13.87
CA GLY A 210 -32.66 -20.68 -13.01
C GLY A 210 -33.51 -21.24 -11.87
N GLY A 211 -33.69 -22.56 -11.75
CA GLY A 211 -34.49 -23.17 -10.68
C GLY A 211 -33.80 -23.21 -9.32
N ASN A 212 -34.57 -23.33 -8.23
CA ASN A 212 -34.02 -23.24 -6.87
C ASN A 212 -32.99 -24.35 -6.57
N LEU A 213 -31.95 -24.01 -5.80
CA LEU A 213 -31.02 -24.98 -5.23
C LEU A 213 -31.51 -25.47 -3.86
N ILE A 214 -31.42 -26.77 -3.63
CA ILE A 214 -31.80 -27.41 -2.37
C ILE A 214 -30.62 -28.22 -1.82
N GLU A 215 -30.48 -28.27 -0.49
CA GLU A 215 -29.48 -29.09 0.17
C GLU A 215 -29.83 -30.58 0.04
N LYS A 216 -28.85 -31.38 -0.34
CA LYS A 216 -28.92 -32.84 -0.45
C LYS A 216 -27.70 -33.46 0.22
N SER A 217 -27.84 -34.67 0.74
CA SER A 217 -26.74 -35.42 1.34
C SER A 217 -26.22 -36.47 0.36
N GLY A 218 -24.90 -36.57 0.20
CA GLY A 218 -24.22 -37.57 -0.62
C GLY A 218 -23.10 -38.29 0.14
N LYS A 219 -22.42 -39.21 -0.55
CA LYS A 219 -21.33 -40.02 0.02
C LYS A 219 -20.19 -39.18 0.63
N TYR A 220 -19.97 -37.97 0.13
CA TYR A 220 -18.89 -37.06 0.54
C TYR A 220 -19.38 -35.87 1.37
N GLY A 221 -20.61 -35.91 1.88
CA GLY A 221 -21.20 -34.83 2.68
C GLY A 221 -22.37 -34.12 1.98
N LYS A 222 -22.76 -32.98 2.53
CA LYS A 222 -23.88 -32.16 2.04
C LYS A 222 -23.47 -31.34 0.81
N PHE A 223 -24.38 -31.22 -0.14
CA PHE A 223 -24.19 -30.43 -1.36
C PHE A 223 -25.50 -29.77 -1.79
N LEU A 224 -25.42 -28.66 -2.52
CA LEU A 224 -26.59 -28.03 -3.14
C LEU A 224 -26.86 -28.66 -4.52
N GLY A 225 -28.06 -29.19 -4.72
CA GLY A 225 -28.52 -29.73 -6.01
C GLY A 225 -29.72 -28.95 -6.53
N CYS A 226 -29.90 -28.89 -7.85
CA CYS A 226 -31.09 -28.26 -8.44
C CYS A 226 -32.37 -29.03 -8.08
N SER A 227 -33.42 -28.29 -7.74
CA SER A 227 -34.78 -28.81 -7.52
C SER A 227 -35.38 -29.51 -8.76
N ASN A 228 -35.02 -29.07 -9.98
CA ASN A 228 -35.49 -29.64 -11.24
C ASN A 228 -34.77 -30.95 -11.65
N TYR A 229 -34.10 -31.64 -10.74
CA TYR A 229 -33.59 -32.99 -11.00
C TYR A 229 -34.76 -33.96 -11.29
N PRO A 230 -34.68 -34.85 -12.30
CA PRO A 230 -33.49 -35.24 -13.08
C PRO A 230 -33.24 -34.40 -14.34
N LYS A 231 -34.12 -33.47 -14.71
CA LYS A 231 -34.01 -32.64 -15.93
C LYS A 231 -32.81 -31.70 -15.87
N CYS A 232 -32.45 -31.21 -14.68
CA CYS A 232 -31.23 -30.46 -14.45
C CYS A 232 -30.35 -31.17 -13.41
N ARG A 233 -29.13 -31.56 -13.82
CA ARG A 233 -28.14 -32.25 -12.97
C ARG A 233 -27.06 -31.31 -12.41
N PHE A 234 -27.39 -30.04 -12.19
CA PHE A 234 -26.45 -29.09 -11.58
C PHE A 234 -26.26 -29.39 -10.09
N THR A 235 -25.00 -29.37 -9.63
CA THR A 235 -24.61 -29.55 -8.24
C THR A 235 -23.51 -28.55 -7.88
N LYS A 236 -23.52 -28.08 -6.63
CA LYS A 236 -22.51 -27.19 -6.06
C LYS A 236 -22.14 -27.71 -4.68
N ASN A 237 -20.84 -27.82 -4.39
CA ASN A 237 -20.39 -28.24 -3.06
C ASN A 237 -20.65 -27.12 -2.05
N ILE A 238 -21.04 -27.50 -0.84
CA ILE A 238 -21.10 -26.59 0.31
C ILE A 238 -19.70 -26.65 0.92
N SER A 239 -18.84 -25.69 0.58
CA SER A 239 -17.58 -25.48 1.28
C SER A 239 -17.89 -24.77 2.60
N ILE A 240 -17.84 -25.55 3.70
CA ILE A 240 -17.83 -25.04 5.08
C ILE A 240 -16.46 -24.44 5.36
#